data_AF-A0AA38FW08-F1
#
_entry.id   AF-A0AA38FW08-F1
#
_cell.length_a   1.000
_cell.length_b   1.000
_cell.length_c   1.000
_cell.angle_alpha   90.00
_cell.angle_beta   90.00
_cell.angle_gamma   90.00
#
_symmetry.space_group_name_H-M   'P 1'
#
loop_
_entity.id
_entity.type
_entity.pdbx_description
1 polymer ?
#
loop_
_entity_poly.entity_id
_entity_poly.type
_entity_poly.pdbx_seq_one_letter_code
_entity_poly.pdbx_strand_id
1 'polypeptide(L)'
;MLSMHCRWEAFRGDSSNHRNFAFAAKKSSVFQLETALDVFMAGKKHEKVCDFHVKGSYFDRSCTIYQGGRILAEMRRKYTVKNVLLGKDTFAVIVQPGVDYAF
;
A
#
# COMPACT_ATOMS: atom_id res chain seq x y z
N MET A 1 -19.71 -6.31 19.39
CA MET A 1 -19.76 -5.81 18.01
C MET A 1 -18.34 -5.81 17.48
N LEU A 2 -17.97 -6.75 16.60
CA LEU A 2 -16.62 -6.81 16.03
C LEU A 2 -16.49 -5.66 15.02
N SER A 3 -15.92 -4.55 15.44
CA SER A 3 -15.57 -3.48 14.51
C SER A 3 -14.38 -3.96 13.67
N MET A 4 -14.61 -4.24 12.40
CA MET A 4 -13.56 -4.58 11.44
C MET A 4 -12.83 -3.30 11.02
N HIS A 5 -11.97 -2.81 11.92
CA HIS A 5 -11.10 -1.64 11.71
C HIS A 5 -9.95 -1.91 10.72
N CYS A 6 -10.22 -2.51 9.56
CA CYS A 6 -9.21 -2.71 8.51
C CYS A 6 -9.20 -1.54 7.51
N ARG A 7 -9.28 -0.32 8.03
CA ARG A 7 -9.21 0.93 7.27
C ARG A 7 -8.16 1.83 7.90
N TRP A 8 -7.29 2.38 7.06
CA TRP A 8 -6.34 3.42 7.39
C TRP A 8 -6.68 4.66 6.58
N GLU A 9 -6.53 5.83 7.21
CA GLU A 9 -6.74 7.13 6.56
C GLU A 9 -5.45 7.92 6.66
N ALA A 10 -5.03 8.47 5.52
CA ALA A 10 -3.87 9.33 5.43
C ALA A 10 -4.35 10.78 5.28
N PHE A 11 -3.68 11.68 5.99
CA PHE A 11 -3.95 13.11 5.99
C PHE A 11 -2.67 13.86 5.65
N ARG A 12 -2.81 15.02 5.03
CA ARG A 12 -1.67 15.88 4.67
C ARG A 12 -1.10 16.55 5.91
N GLY A 13 0.23 16.56 6.00
CA GLY A 13 0.97 17.15 7.11
C GLY A 13 0.70 16.42 8.44
N ASP A 14 0.93 17.11 9.54
CA ASP A 14 0.60 16.61 10.88
C ASP A 14 -0.83 17.02 11.24
N SER A 15 -1.81 16.30 10.66
CA SER A 15 -3.23 16.63 10.83
C SER A 15 -4.10 15.39 10.82
N SER A 16 -5.26 15.47 11.48
CA SER A 16 -6.36 14.51 11.38
C SER A 16 -7.66 15.19 10.91
N ASN A 17 -7.57 16.44 10.45
CA ASN A 17 -8.74 17.18 9.98
C ASN A 17 -9.20 16.63 8.61
N HIS A 18 -10.48 16.35 8.44
CA HIS A 18 -11.05 15.89 7.16
C HIS A 18 -10.77 16.81 5.97
N ARG A 19 -10.53 18.11 6.18
CA ARG A 19 -10.07 19.03 5.12
C ARG A 19 -8.71 18.65 4.52
N ASN A 20 -7.89 17.97 5.32
CA ASN A 20 -6.56 17.49 4.94
C ASN A 20 -6.56 16.02 4.54
N PHE A 21 -7.73 15.37 4.42
CA PHE A 21 -7.82 13.98 3.99
C PHE A 21 -7.17 13.81 2.61
N ALA A 22 -6.26 12.84 2.50
CA ALA A 22 -5.53 12.54 1.28
C ALA A 22 -6.10 11.27 0.61
N PHE A 23 -6.17 10.18 1.36
CA PHE A 23 -6.71 8.91 0.88
C PHE A 23 -7.07 7.98 2.04
N ALA A 24 -7.81 6.93 1.73
CA ALA A 24 -8.01 5.81 2.63
C ALA A 24 -7.63 4.49 1.99
N ALA A 25 -6.95 3.64 2.75
CA ALA A 25 -6.64 2.27 2.38
C ALA A 25 -7.54 1.32 3.19
N LYS A 26 -8.15 0.35 2.51
CA LYS A 26 -8.96 -0.70 3.15
C LYS A 26 -8.45 -2.07 2.76
N LYS A 27 -8.56 -3.07 3.63
CA LYS A 27 -8.41 -4.46 3.16
C LYS A 27 -9.49 -4.79 2.13
N SER A 28 -9.10 -5.45 1.04
CA SER A 28 -10.05 -5.89 0.00
C SER A 28 -10.96 -7.04 0.47
N SER A 29 -10.53 -7.81 1.48
CA SER A 29 -11.31 -8.86 2.13
C SER A 29 -10.85 -9.07 3.57
N VAL A 30 -11.77 -9.55 4.40
CA VAL A 30 -11.51 -9.91 5.81
C VAL A 30 -10.58 -11.12 5.92
N PHE A 31 -10.75 -12.09 5.02
CA PHE A 31 -9.97 -13.32 4.96
C PHE A 31 -9.14 -13.29 3.69
N GLN A 32 -7.81 -13.21 3.84
CA GLN A 32 -6.87 -13.26 2.73
C GLN A 32 -5.61 -14.02 3.16
N LEU A 33 -5.12 -14.91 2.29
CA LEU A 33 -3.79 -15.54 2.43
C LEU A 33 -2.68 -14.55 2.09
N GLU A 34 -2.89 -13.72 1.06
CA GLU A 34 -2.03 -12.60 0.69
C GLU A 34 -2.72 -11.27 1.05
N THR A 35 -2.00 -10.34 1.64
CA THR A 35 -2.55 -9.03 2.00
C THR A 35 -2.88 -8.25 0.73
N ALA A 36 -4.14 -7.88 0.54
CA ALA A 36 -4.55 -6.97 -0.52
C ALA A 36 -5.33 -5.77 0.04
N LEU A 37 -4.98 -4.58 -0.43
CA LEU A 37 -5.59 -3.31 -0.04
C LEU A 37 -6.18 -2.59 -1.25
N ASP A 38 -7.34 -1.98 -1.05
CA ASP A 38 -7.96 -1.03 -1.96
C ASP A 38 -7.77 0.38 -1.43
N VAL A 39 -7.17 1.24 -2.25
CA VAL A 39 -6.90 2.64 -1.91
C VAL A 39 -7.86 3.55 -2.65
N PHE A 40 -8.47 4.47 -1.92
CA PHE A 40 -9.45 5.43 -2.40
C PHE A 40 -8.95 6.84 -2.12
N MET A 41 -8.73 7.61 -3.18
CA MET A 41 -8.25 9.00 -3.05
C MET A 41 -9.37 9.93 -2.59
N ALA A 42 -8.98 11.03 -1.94
CA ALA A 42 -9.89 12.11 -1.60
C ALA A 42 -10.66 12.62 -2.84
N GLY A 43 -11.92 13.02 -2.63
CA GLY A 43 -12.78 13.53 -3.70
C GLY A 43 -13.72 12.50 -4.33
N LYS A 44 -13.57 11.20 -4.04
CA LYS A 44 -14.57 10.20 -4.41
C LYS A 44 -15.78 10.25 -3.48
N LYS A 45 -16.96 10.50 -4.04
CA LYS A 45 -18.24 10.45 -3.30
C LYS A 45 -18.63 9.03 -2.89
N HIS A 46 -18.21 8.03 -3.67
CA HIS A 46 -18.49 6.62 -3.40
C HIS A 46 -17.26 5.76 -3.69
N GLU A 47 -16.89 4.91 -2.73
CA GLU A 47 -15.76 3.99 -2.80
C GLU A 47 -16.16 2.68 -3.52
N LYS A 48 -16.74 2.78 -4.73
CA LYS A 48 -17.14 1.61 -5.52
C LYS A 48 -15.99 0.99 -6.32
N VAL A 49 -15.05 1.83 -6.77
CA VAL A 49 -13.88 1.43 -7.56
C VAL A 49 -12.66 2.08 -6.90
N CYS A 50 -11.65 1.27 -6.56
CA CYS A 50 -10.41 1.78 -5.98
C CYS A 50 -9.59 2.54 -7.03
N ASP A 51 -8.82 3.54 -6.59
CA ASP A 51 -7.86 4.24 -7.44
C ASP A 51 -6.59 3.42 -7.62
N PHE A 52 -6.16 2.78 -6.53
CA PHE A 52 -5.02 1.89 -6.51
C PHE A 52 -5.37 0.60 -5.80
N HIS A 53 -4.77 -0.48 -6.28
CA HIS A 53 -4.86 -1.79 -5.65
C HIS A 53 -3.46 -2.20 -5.23
N VAL A 54 -3.29 -2.59 -3.97
CA VAL A 54 -2.01 -3.04 -3.43
C VAL A 54 -2.11 -4.52 -3.15
N LYS A 55 -1.13 -5.29 -3.63
CA LYS A 55 -0.99 -6.71 -3.28
C LYS A 55 0.36 -6.92 -2.63
N GLY A 56 0.39 -7.67 -1.55
CA GLY A 56 1.63 -8.00 -0.89
C GLY A 56 1.51 -9.23 -0.02
N SER A 57 2.66 -9.77 0.33
CA SER A 57 2.78 -10.89 1.26
C SER A 57 3.75 -10.49 2.34
N TYR A 58 3.30 -10.56 3.60
CA TYR A 58 4.18 -10.31 4.73
C TYR A 58 5.29 -11.35 4.81
N PHE A 59 4.97 -12.61 4.48
CA PHE A 59 5.92 -13.73 4.48
C PHE A 59 6.95 -13.60 3.36
N ASP A 60 6.52 -13.24 2.15
CA ASP A 60 7.43 -13.08 1.01
C ASP A 60 8.10 -11.70 0.99
N ARG A 61 7.74 -10.83 1.93
CA ARG A 61 8.23 -9.44 2.06
C ARG A 61 8.14 -8.71 0.72
N SER A 62 6.98 -8.87 0.08
CA SER A 62 6.69 -8.35 -1.24
C SER A 62 5.48 -7.42 -1.16
N CYS A 63 5.50 -6.39 -2.01
CA CYS A 63 4.41 -5.44 -2.14
C CYS A 63 4.45 -4.86 -3.55
N THR A 64 3.30 -4.81 -4.22
CA THR A 64 3.14 -4.23 -5.56
C THR A 64 1.90 -3.36 -5.57
N ILE A 65 2.05 -2.13 -6.08
CA ILE A 65 0.98 -1.14 -6.22
C ILE A 65 0.55 -1.10 -7.68
N TYR A 66 -0.75 -1.17 -7.91
CA TYR A 66 -1.36 -1.19 -9.23
C TYR A 66 -2.35 -0.03 -9.42
N GLN A 67 -2.46 0.46 -10.65
CA GLN A 67 -3.53 1.34 -11.10
C GLN A 67 -4.11 0.79 -12.41
N GLY A 68 -5.40 0.39 -12.40
CA GLY A 68 -6.06 -0.16 -13.58
C GLY A 68 -5.33 -1.36 -14.21
N GLY A 69 -4.69 -2.21 -13.38
CA GLY A 69 -3.91 -3.37 -13.84
C GLY A 69 -2.45 -3.08 -14.21
N ARG A 70 -2.02 -1.82 -14.24
CA ARG A 70 -0.62 -1.43 -14.49
C ARG A 70 0.13 -1.33 -13.16
N ILE A 71 1.36 -1.84 -13.10
CA ILE A 71 2.24 -1.70 -11.94
C ILE A 71 2.77 -0.27 -11.88
N LEU A 72 2.61 0.38 -10.73
CA LEU A 72 3.16 1.72 -10.44
C LEU A 72 4.42 1.64 -9.58
N ALA A 73 4.43 0.72 -8.61
CA ALA A 73 5.57 0.49 -7.76
C ALA A 73 5.65 -0.98 -7.35
N GLU A 74 6.87 -1.49 -7.21
CA GLU A 74 7.13 -2.86 -6.78
C GLU A 74 8.28 -2.89 -5.77
N MET A 75 8.06 -3.58 -4.66
CA MET A 75 9.10 -3.91 -3.70
C MET A 75 9.85 -5.16 -4.16
N ARG A 76 11.16 -5.07 -4.28
CA ARG A 76 12.05 -6.19 -4.56
C ARG A 76 13.05 -6.40 -3.43
N ARG A 77 13.19 -7.65 -3.00
CA ARG A 77 14.21 -8.05 -2.03
C ARG A 77 15.59 -7.98 -2.67
N LYS A 78 16.54 -7.29 -2.03
CA LYS A 78 17.95 -7.31 -2.42
C LYS A 78 18.66 -8.44 -1.68
N TYR A 79 19.04 -9.48 -2.41
CA TYR A 79 19.87 -10.55 -1.89
C TYR A 79 21.34 -10.13 -1.94
N THR A 80 21.90 -9.86 -0.77
CA THR A 80 23.35 -9.60 -0.61
C THR A 80 23.90 -10.60 0.39
N VAL A 81 25.06 -11.23 0.12
CA VAL A 81 25.66 -12.25 1.00
C VAL A 81 25.78 -11.76 2.46
N LYS A 82 26.16 -10.48 2.63
CA LYS A 82 26.23 -9.81 3.93
C LYS A 82 24.87 -9.65 4.63
N ASN A 83 23.80 -9.40 3.87
CA ASN A 83 22.45 -9.24 4.40
C ASN A 83 21.86 -10.57 4.88
N VAL A 84 22.14 -11.65 4.14
CA VAL A 84 21.74 -13.01 4.54
C VAL A 84 22.45 -13.44 5.81
N LEU A 85 23.77 -13.23 5.91
CA LEU A 85 24.54 -13.58 7.11
C LEU A 85 24.18 -12.76 8.35
N LEU A 86 23.84 -11.47 8.18
CA LEU A 86 23.51 -10.57 9.29
C LEU A 86 22.02 -10.55 9.65
N GLY A 87 21.18 -11.33 8.96
CA GLY A 87 19.72 -11.31 9.16
C GLY A 87 19.08 -9.95 8.87
N LYS A 88 19.76 -9.08 8.10
CA LYS A 88 19.26 -7.73 7.76
C LYS A 88 18.48 -7.80 6.47
N ASP A 89 17.22 -7.37 6.52
CA ASP A 89 16.44 -7.21 5.31
C ASP A 89 16.76 -5.89 4.62
N THR A 90 17.11 -5.98 3.34
CA THR A 90 17.19 -4.83 2.47
C THR A 90 16.24 -5.06 1.32
N PHE A 91 15.29 -4.17 1.18
CA PHE A 91 14.37 -4.11 0.05
C PHE A 91 14.64 -2.82 -0.73
N ALA A 92 14.37 -2.85 -2.01
CA ALA A 92 14.26 -1.66 -2.84
C ALA A 92 12.82 -1.54 -3.33
N VAL A 93 12.29 -0.33 -3.30
CA VAL A 93 11.03 -0.02 -3.96
C VAL A 93 11.38 0.60 -5.31
N ILE A 94 10.93 -0.02 -6.39
CA ILE A 94 11.07 0.48 -7.74
C ILE A 94 9.78 1.22 -8.06
N VAL A 95 9.87 2.54 -8.22
CA VAL A 95 8.73 3.41 -8.57
C VAL A 95 8.83 3.75 -10.05
N GLN A 96 7.73 3.58 -10.80
CA GLN A 96 7.69 3.90 -12.22
C GLN A 96 7.80 5.42 -12.46
N PRO A 97 8.39 5.85 -13.59
CA PRO A 97 8.48 7.27 -13.91
C PRO A 97 7.11 7.98 -13.90
N GLY A 98 7.07 9.19 -13.34
CA GLY A 98 5.85 10.01 -13.27
C GLY A 98 4.89 9.64 -12.12
N VAL A 99 5.25 8.66 -11.28
CA VAL A 99 4.50 8.33 -10.06
C VAL A 99 5.05 9.13 -8.88
N ASP A 100 4.15 9.66 -8.05
CA ASP A 100 4.51 10.32 -6.79
C ASP A 100 5.09 9.30 -5.80
N TYR A 101 6.30 9.54 -5.32
CA TYR A 101 7.00 8.66 -4.37
C TYR A 101 6.71 8.99 -2.90
N ALA A 102 6.08 10.15 -2.63
CA ALA A 102 5.65 10.51 -1.28
C ALA A 102 4.32 9.85 -0.90
N PHE A 103 3.56 9.44 -1.91
CA PHE A 103 2.40 8.57 -1.80
C PHE A 103 2.83 7.11 -1.62
#